data_AF-A0A8T3MC16-F1
#
_entry.id   AF-A0A8T3MC16-F1
#
_cell.length_a   1.000
_cell.length_b   1.000
_cell.length_c   1.000
_cell.angle_alpha   90.00
_cell.angle_beta   90.00
_cell.angle_gamma   90.00
#
_symmetry.space_group_name_H-M   'P 1'
#
loop_
_entity.id
_entity.type
_entity.pdbx_description
1 polymer ?
#
loop_
_entity_poly.entity_id
_entity_poly.type
_entity_poly.pdbx_seq_one_letter_code
_entity_poly.pdbx_strand_id
1 'polypeptide(L)'
;DAAIASLAPLVDWVETHNARLVGRGNERAVELALDNGLPGVAVSDAHTLLEVGVAYTVLQGDPSTPAGLLGALSGGQIVPGRASFVARLVTPAARVVQRLRGNGRMRPEIR
;
A
#
# COMPACT_ATOMS: atom_id res chain seq x y z
N ASP A 1 0.06 2.08 -20.79
CA ASP A 1 0.45 3.50 -20.79
C ASP A 1 1.97 3.56 -20.93
N ALA A 2 2.48 4.22 -21.98
CA ALA A 2 3.91 4.21 -22.29
C ALA A 2 4.75 4.91 -21.21
N ALA A 3 4.21 5.92 -20.53
CA ALA A 3 4.91 6.62 -19.47
C ALA A 3 5.11 5.70 -18.26
N ILE A 4 4.06 4.97 -17.85
CA ILE A 4 4.15 4.00 -16.75
C ILE A 4 5.09 2.84 -17.10
N ALA A 5 5.04 2.32 -18.33
CA ALA A 5 5.93 1.25 -18.76
C ALA A 5 7.42 1.64 -18.70
N SER A 6 7.76 2.90 -18.96
CA SER A 6 9.15 3.39 -18.86
C SER A 6 9.72 3.36 -17.44
N LEU A 7 8.87 3.25 -16.40
CA LEU A 7 9.31 3.15 -15.01
C LEU A 7 9.66 1.72 -14.58
N ALA A 8 9.20 0.70 -15.33
CA ALA A 8 9.40 -0.71 -14.96
C ALA A 8 10.88 -1.09 -14.71
N PRO A 9 11.87 -0.61 -15.49
CA PRO A 9 13.28 -0.92 -15.22
C PRO A 9 13.86 -0.24 -13.97
N LEU A 10 13.12 0.67 -13.34
CA LEU A 10 13.56 1.46 -12.18
C LEU A 10 13.02 0.95 -10.85
N VAL A 11 12.21 -0.12 -10.87
CA VAL A 11 11.55 -0.66 -9.69
C VAL A 11 11.83 -2.15 -9.55
N ASP A 12 11.87 -2.61 -8.30
CA ASP A 12 12.11 -4.01 -7.98
C ASP A 12 10.82 -4.85 -7.96
N TRP A 13 9.65 -4.23 -7.81
CA TRP A 13 8.34 -4.88 -7.77
C TRP A 13 7.20 -3.91 -8.11
N VAL A 14 6.00 -4.45 -8.28
CA VAL A 14 4.77 -3.67 -8.50
C VAL A 14 3.74 -4.00 -7.42
N GLU A 15 3.09 -2.98 -6.87
CA GLU A 15 1.89 -3.17 -6.06
C GLU A 15 0.72 -3.58 -6.96
N THR A 16 0.48 -4.89 -7.02
CA THR A 16 -0.54 -5.50 -7.89
C THR A 16 -1.91 -5.56 -7.23
N HIS A 17 -1.97 -5.39 -5.90
CA HIS A 17 -3.22 -5.31 -5.16
C HIS A 17 -3.16 -4.30 -4.03
N ASN A 18 -3.84 -3.16 -4.20
CA ASN A 18 -4.10 -2.20 -3.13
C ASN A 18 -5.51 -2.42 -2.57
N ALA A 19 -5.64 -2.60 -1.26
CA ALA A 19 -6.93 -2.86 -0.62
C ALA A 19 -7.91 -1.67 -0.66
N ARG A 20 -7.42 -0.46 -0.94
CA ARG A 20 -8.21 0.77 -1.07
C ARG A 20 -8.58 1.11 -2.51
N LEU A 21 -7.89 0.55 -3.50
CA LEU A 21 -8.16 0.87 -4.90
C LEU A 21 -9.51 0.29 -5.35
N VAL A 22 -10.23 1.08 -6.14
CA VAL A 22 -11.54 0.72 -6.70
C VAL A 22 -11.45 0.77 -8.22
N GLY A 23 -12.16 -0.12 -8.90
CA GLY A 23 -12.11 -0.26 -10.36
C GLY A 23 -10.96 -1.16 -10.81
N ARG A 24 -10.46 -0.92 -12.02
CA ARG A 24 -9.52 -1.82 -12.73
C ARG A 24 -8.03 -1.55 -12.45
N GLY A 25 -7.72 -0.75 -11.43
CA GLY A 25 -6.33 -0.38 -11.15
C GLY A 25 -5.45 -1.57 -10.78
N ASN A 26 -5.95 -2.48 -9.92
CA ASN A 26 -5.23 -3.69 -9.54
C ASN A 26 -5.03 -4.61 -10.76
N GLU A 27 -6.05 -4.77 -11.61
CA GLU A 27 -5.94 -5.56 -12.86
C GLU A 27 -4.83 -5.02 -13.77
N ARG A 28 -4.79 -3.70 -13.99
CA ARG A 28 -3.75 -3.07 -14.81
C ARG A 28 -2.36 -3.18 -14.19
N ALA A 29 -2.26 -3.17 -12.86
CA ALA A 29 -1.00 -3.35 -12.16
C ALA A 29 -0.48 -4.79 -12.29
N VAL A 30 -1.38 -5.78 -12.23
CA VAL A 30 -1.05 -7.19 -12.52
C VAL A 30 -0.54 -7.32 -13.96
N GLU A 31 -1.24 -6.76 -14.94
CA GLU A 31 -0.81 -6.76 -16.35
C GLU A 31 0.60 -6.15 -16.50
N LEU A 32 0.84 -4.97 -15.93
CA LEU A 32 2.16 -4.31 -15.95
C LEU A 32 3.27 -5.17 -15.34
N ALA A 33 2.99 -5.82 -14.20
CA ALA A 33 3.98 -6.66 -13.52
C ALA A 33 4.34 -7.89 -14.37
N LEU A 34 3.34 -8.55 -14.95
CA LEU A 34 3.54 -9.70 -15.83
C LEU A 34 4.31 -9.34 -17.10
N ASP A 35 3.95 -8.23 -17.75
CA ASP A 35 4.60 -7.77 -18.99
C ASP A 35 6.08 -7.44 -18.80
N ASN A 36 6.50 -7.09 -17.58
CA ASN A 36 7.87 -6.70 -17.26
C ASN A 36 8.62 -7.73 -16.40
N GLY A 37 8.01 -8.89 -16.12
CA GLY A 37 8.63 -9.94 -15.28
C GLY A 37 8.91 -9.49 -13.85
N LEU A 38 8.13 -8.53 -13.32
CA LEU A 38 8.31 -7.98 -11.98
C LEU A 38 7.46 -8.75 -10.96
N PRO A 39 7.99 -8.99 -9.74
CA PRO A 39 7.20 -9.50 -8.63
C PRO A 39 5.99 -8.60 -8.32
N GLY A 40 4.86 -9.22 -8.02
CA GLY A 40 3.67 -8.54 -7.54
C GLY A 40 3.57 -8.57 -6.02
N VAL A 41 3.15 -7.47 -5.40
CA VAL A 41 2.83 -7.41 -3.96
C VAL A 41 1.41 -6.90 -3.71
N ALA A 42 0.84 -7.33 -2.59
CA ALA A 42 -0.40 -6.82 -2.04
C ALA A 42 -0.17 -5.98 -0.78
N VAL A 43 -0.89 -4.86 -0.69
CA VAL A 43 -0.71 -3.84 0.35
C VAL A 43 -2.08 -3.35 0.84
N SER A 44 -2.18 -3.22 2.16
CA SER A 44 -3.40 -2.73 2.82
C SER A 44 -3.63 -1.23 2.65
N ASP A 45 -2.56 -0.45 2.49
CA ASP A 45 -2.55 1.01 2.46
C ASP A 45 -3.32 1.59 3.67
N ALA A 46 -3.00 1.07 4.85
CA ALA A 46 -3.73 1.33 6.08
C ALA A 46 -3.59 2.80 6.52
N HIS A 47 -4.72 3.48 6.66
CA HIS A 47 -4.82 4.82 7.26
C HIS A 47 -5.41 4.77 8.67
N THR A 48 -5.83 3.58 9.12
CA THR A 48 -6.34 3.31 10.46
C THR A 48 -5.83 1.94 10.94
N LEU A 49 -5.81 1.71 12.26
CA LEU A 49 -5.39 0.43 12.83
C LEU A 49 -6.24 -0.75 12.34
N LEU A 50 -7.51 -0.53 12.03
CA LEU A 50 -8.43 -1.56 11.53
C LEU A 50 -8.10 -2.02 10.10
N GLU A 51 -7.31 -1.24 9.36
CA GLU A 51 -6.94 -1.58 7.99
C GLU A 51 -5.61 -2.33 7.92
N VAL A 52 -4.82 -2.32 9.00
CA VAL A 52 -3.53 -2.99 9.05
C VAL A 52 -3.72 -4.49 8.77
N GLY A 53 -2.99 -4.99 7.78
CA GLY A 53 -3.02 -6.41 7.42
C GLY A 53 -4.29 -6.88 6.71
N VAL A 54 -5.19 -5.98 6.30
CA VAL A 54 -6.37 -6.37 5.50
C VAL A 54 -5.98 -6.92 4.12
N ALA A 55 -4.84 -6.49 3.58
CA ALA A 55 -4.18 -7.15 2.46
C ALA A 55 -2.66 -7.15 2.72
N TYR A 56 -1.99 -8.23 2.34
CA TYR A 56 -0.57 -8.42 2.61
C TYR A 56 0.05 -9.45 1.65
N THR A 57 1.38 -9.47 1.62
CA THR A 57 2.16 -10.47 0.90
C THR A 57 2.88 -11.34 1.92
N VAL A 58 2.70 -12.66 1.86
CA VAL A 58 3.44 -13.62 2.67
C VAL A 58 4.77 -13.88 1.99
N LEU A 59 5.84 -13.53 2.68
CA LEU A 59 7.21 -13.75 2.22
C LEU A 59 7.78 -15.02 2.86
N GLN A 60 8.60 -15.74 2.11
CA GLN A 60 9.37 -16.87 2.61
C GLN A 60 10.78 -16.41 2.97
N GLY A 61 11.37 -17.00 4.02
CA GLY A 61 12.68 -16.58 4.53
C GLY A 61 12.60 -15.39 5.49
N ASP A 62 13.73 -14.71 5.70
CA ASP A 62 13.84 -13.59 6.63
C ASP A 62 13.88 -12.23 5.89
N PRO A 63 12.80 -11.42 5.96
CA PRO A 63 12.75 -10.11 5.35
C PRO A 63 13.33 -8.98 6.24
N SER A 64 14.02 -9.29 7.35
CA SER A 64 14.52 -8.30 8.31
C SER A 64 15.68 -7.43 7.79
N THR A 65 16.24 -7.77 6.64
CA THR A 65 17.30 -7.00 5.96
C THR A 65 16.85 -6.57 4.57
N PRO A 66 17.41 -5.47 4.00
CA PRO A 66 17.06 -5.06 2.64
C PRO A 66 17.28 -6.16 1.58
N ALA A 67 18.41 -6.87 1.67
CA ALA A 67 18.70 -7.98 0.75
C ALA A 67 17.79 -9.19 0.98
N GLY A 68 17.47 -9.51 2.24
CA GLY A 68 16.54 -10.58 2.59
C GLY A 68 15.12 -10.30 2.08
N LEU A 69 14.64 -9.05 2.23
CA LEU A 69 13.37 -8.61 1.68
C LEU A 69 13.34 -8.76 0.15
N LEU A 70 14.34 -8.20 -0.56
CA LEU A 70 14.42 -8.28 -2.02
C LEU A 70 14.44 -9.73 -2.51
N GLY A 71 15.23 -10.60 -1.89
CA GLY A 71 15.28 -12.02 -2.24
C GLY A 71 13.93 -12.73 -2.05
N ALA A 72 13.20 -12.39 -0.99
CA ALA A 72 11.93 -13.03 -0.65
C ALA A 72 10.76 -12.63 -1.57
N LEU A 73 10.85 -11.49 -2.27
CA LEU A 73 9.78 -10.99 -3.15
C LEU A 73 9.47 -11.95 -4.31
N SER A 74 10.48 -12.62 -4.84
CA SER A 74 10.33 -13.55 -5.98
C SER A 74 9.37 -14.73 -5.71
N GLY A 75 9.19 -15.11 -4.45
CA GLY A 75 8.30 -16.19 -4.01
C GLY A 75 7.12 -15.72 -3.17
N GLY A 76 6.83 -14.42 -3.15
CA GLY A 76 5.79 -13.84 -2.31
C GLY A 76 4.39 -14.37 -2.68
N GLN A 77 3.64 -14.86 -1.69
CA GLN A 77 2.24 -15.23 -1.87
C GLN A 77 1.34 -14.04 -1.54
N ILE A 78 0.56 -13.59 -2.53
CA ILE A 78 -0.40 -12.51 -2.35
C ILE A 78 -1.62 -13.01 -1.56
N VAL A 79 -1.94 -12.32 -0.47
CA VAL A 79 -3.20 -12.48 0.27
C VAL A 79 -4.04 -11.21 0.07
N PRO A 80 -5.01 -11.23 -0.85
CA PRO A 80 -5.82 -10.06 -1.13
C PRO A 80 -6.87 -9.86 -0.03
N GLY A 81 -7.19 -8.60 0.23
CA GLY A 81 -8.40 -8.23 0.95
C GLY A 81 -8.84 -6.81 0.59
N ARG A 82 -9.92 -6.35 1.23
CA ARG A 82 -10.54 -5.05 0.92
C ARG A 82 -10.66 -4.22 2.18
N ALA A 83 -10.11 -3.01 2.14
CA ALA A 83 -10.27 -2.05 3.22
C ALA A 83 -11.77 -1.73 3.38
N SER A 84 -12.29 -1.91 4.58
CA SER A 84 -13.70 -1.64 4.88
C SER A 84 -14.04 -0.19 4.54
N PHE A 85 -15.16 0.04 3.85
CA PHE A 85 -15.66 1.39 3.58
C PHE A 85 -15.87 2.20 4.87
N VAL A 86 -16.13 1.53 6.00
CA VAL A 86 -16.27 2.17 7.31
C VAL A 86 -14.96 2.81 7.77
N ALA A 87 -13.81 2.17 7.52
CA ALA A 87 -12.51 2.72 7.88
C ALA A 87 -12.19 4.01 7.10
N ARG A 88 -12.72 4.16 5.89
CA ARG A 88 -12.59 5.39 5.08
C ARG A 88 -13.34 6.59 5.67
N LEU A 89 -14.31 6.37 6.55
CA LEU A 89 -15.08 7.45 7.22
C LEU A 89 -14.40 7.96 8.50
N VAL A 90 -13.41 7.24 9.02
CA VAL A 90 -12.71 7.61 10.27
C VAL A 90 -11.94 8.92 10.12
N THR A 91 -11.17 9.09 9.03
CA THR A 91 -10.36 10.31 8.83
C THR A 91 -11.22 11.58 8.64
N PRO A 92 -12.28 11.58 7.80
CA PRO A 92 -13.22 12.71 7.74
C PRO A 92 -13.84 13.04 9.10
N ALA A 93 -14.28 12.02 9.85
CA ALA A 93 -14.86 12.21 11.18
C ALA A 93 -13.85 12.83 12.16
N ALA A 94 -12.61 12.34 12.19
CA ALA A 94 -11.54 12.88 13.01
C ALA A 94 -11.25 14.35 12.71
N ARG A 95 -11.24 14.75 11.42
CA ARG A 95 -11.07 16.16 11.02
C ARG A 95 -12.22 17.05 11.51
N VAL A 96 -13.47 16.57 11.46
CA VAL A 96 -14.62 17.30 12.00
C VAL A 96 -14.49 17.47 13.51
N VAL A 97 -14.16 16.40 14.23
CA VAL A 97 -13.95 16.45 15.69
C VAL A 97 -12.81 17.41 16.06
N GLN A 98 -11.67 17.37 15.35
CA GLN A 98 -10.57 18.31 15.57
C GLN A 98 -10.97 19.77 15.31
N ARG A 99 -11.79 20.01 14.29
CA ARG A 99 -12.31 21.35 14.00
C ARG A 99 -13.26 21.85 15.08
N LEU A 100 -14.10 20.98 15.63
CA LEU A 100 -15.02 21.30 16.74
C LEU A 100 -14.30 21.48 18.08
N ARG A 101 -13.24 20.71 18.34
CA ARG A 101 -12.43 20.80 19.57
C ARG A 101 -11.45 21.97 19.60
N GLY A 102 -11.41 22.78 18.54
CA GLY A 102 -10.40 23.82 18.35
C GLY A 102 -9.11 23.19 17.87
N ASN A 103 -8.71 23.52 16.65
CA ASN A 103 -7.54 22.97 15.99
C ASN A 103 -6.26 23.57 16.61
N GLY A 104 -5.96 23.18 17.84
CA GLY A 104 -4.78 23.59 18.61
C GLY A 104 -3.52 23.07 17.95
N ARG A 105 -3.09 23.74 16.88
CA ARG A 105 -1.78 23.54 16.29
C ARG A 105 -0.76 23.82 17.39
N MET A 106 -0.11 22.77 17.87
CA MET A 106 1.11 22.90 18.67
C MET A 106 2.08 23.74 17.83
N ARG A 107 2.45 24.93 18.31
CA ARG A 107 3.53 25.69 17.68
C ARG A 107 4.79 24.84 17.87
N PRO A 108 5.60 24.60 16.82
CA PRO A 108 6.88 23.93 17.03
C PRO A 108 7.69 24.80 17.99
N GLU A 109 8.16 24.22 19.10
CA GLU A 109 9.19 24.85 19.90
C GLU A 109 10.45 24.86 19.04
N ILE A 110 10.80 26.04 18.54
CA ILE A 110 12.09 26.26 17.90
C ILE A 110 13.12 26.22 19.04
N ARG A 111 13.94 25.16 19.07
CA ARG A 111 15.14 25.08 19.90
C ARG A 111 16.37 25.09 19.01
#